data_AF-A0A7W1FE70-F1
#
_entry.id   AF-A0A7W1FE70-F1
#
_cell.length_a   1.000
_cell.length_b   1.000
_cell.length_c   1.000
_cell.angle_alpha   90.00
_cell.angle_beta   90.00
_cell.angle_gamma   90.00
#
_symmetry.space_group_name_H-M   'P 1'
#
loop_
_entity.id
_entity.type
_entity.pdbx_description
1 polymer ?
#
loop_
_entity_poly.entity_id
_entity_poly.type
_entity_poly.pdbx_seq_one_letter_code
_entity_poly.pdbx_strand_id
1 'polypeptide(L)'
;MSKDLELKKQIEANLRSFLSGNLKQNALRFLETLGYESDKKIDLQPNTAEGFKAFLKQNSEQLTNEGKAHLDEWETVDFLFQLTDEEISRTKSLFDTSKVDVSDKRIESYLFFAIKLKKAEYRRSELAEITREINRMFPMPVMILFQHGDTLTFSIIDRRLHKRDTTKDVLQKVTLIKDIRLENPHRAHVEILEDLALHNYDVSNFVELHNAWQKTLDTKELNKRFFQELANWYFWAVDNATFPADEEKDADIRNATNVIRLITRLMFVWFLKEKGLVSDKLFNEKELKTILRFKDDSAYYKAILQNLFFATLNSEMNTRKFIAENSGGRNSQHFVHNVFRYRQEFIKPEETIKELFEPIPFLNGGLFECLDKETEVDGTKCRVRVDGFSDHPKNVLEIPDELFFGSQITTARGGGLILFALEGAPLLASLYPHRTSFLATSRFPSLCSLAI
;
A
#
# COMPACT_ATOMS: atom_id res chain seq x y z
N MET A 1 18.19 7.70 -15.78
CA MET A 1 17.33 6.91 -14.87
C MET A 1 17.72 7.29 -13.45
N SER A 2 16.77 7.66 -12.57
CA SER A 2 17.11 7.99 -11.17
C SER A 2 17.73 6.78 -10.47
N LYS A 3 18.66 7.01 -9.53
CA LYS A 3 19.28 5.94 -8.70
C LYS A 3 18.21 5.12 -7.97
N ASP A 4 17.15 5.77 -7.49
CA ASP A 4 16.06 5.13 -6.74
C ASP A 4 15.25 4.16 -7.61
N LEU A 5 15.08 4.47 -8.90
CA LEU A 5 14.37 3.59 -9.83
C LEU A 5 15.19 2.31 -10.13
N GLU A 6 16.51 2.42 -10.13
CA GLU A 6 17.39 1.26 -10.29
C GLU A 6 17.37 0.38 -9.03
N LEU A 7 17.43 0.99 -7.84
CA LEU A 7 17.34 0.27 -6.58
C LEU A 7 16.00 -0.49 -6.44
N LYS A 8 14.87 0.14 -6.77
CA LYS A 8 13.55 -0.53 -6.74
C LYS A 8 13.51 -1.77 -7.64
N LYS A 9 14.10 -1.71 -8.83
CA LYS A 9 14.21 -2.87 -9.73
C LYS A 9 15.10 -3.97 -9.16
N GLN A 10 16.21 -3.61 -8.50
CA GLN A 10 17.09 -4.57 -7.85
C GLN A 10 16.39 -5.26 -6.66
N ILE A 11 15.64 -4.51 -5.86
CA ILE A 11 14.80 -5.05 -4.78
C ILE A 11 13.82 -6.08 -5.34
N GLU A 12 13.06 -5.72 -6.39
CA GLU A 12 12.12 -6.64 -7.04
C GLU A 12 12.80 -7.91 -7.58
N ALA A 13 13.96 -7.78 -8.23
CA ALA A 13 14.71 -8.91 -8.78
C ALA A 13 15.23 -9.84 -7.66
N ASN A 14 15.66 -9.28 -6.53
CA ASN A 14 16.12 -10.07 -5.39
C ASN A 14 14.96 -10.76 -4.66
N LEU A 15 13.81 -10.09 -4.52
CA LEU A 15 12.60 -10.73 -3.99
C LEU A 15 12.21 -11.95 -4.82
N ARG A 16 12.19 -11.82 -6.16
CA ARG A 16 11.92 -12.96 -7.06
C ARG A 16 12.90 -14.11 -6.88
N SER A 17 14.15 -13.81 -6.52
CA SER A 17 15.17 -14.84 -6.32
C SER A 17 14.82 -15.80 -5.18
N PHE A 18 14.02 -15.40 -4.17
CA PHE A 18 13.57 -16.30 -3.10
C PHE A 18 12.64 -17.43 -3.56
N LEU A 19 12.02 -17.34 -4.74
CA LEU A 19 11.21 -18.42 -5.31
C LEU A 19 12.03 -19.68 -5.60
N SER A 20 13.36 -19.56 -5.69
CA SER A 20 14.26 -20.68 -5.96
C SER A 20 15.59 -20.53 -5.23
N GLY A 21 16.39 -21.60 -5.15
CA GLY A 21 17.72 -21.53 -4.55
C GLY A 21 17.73 -21.57 -3.02
N ASN A 22 18.83 -21.09 -2.44
CA ASN A 22 19.12 -21.21 -1.01
C ASN A 22 18.71 -19.94 -0.24
N LEU A 23 17.91 -20.10 0.82
CA LEU A 23 17.39 -18.98 1.62
C LEU A 23 18.49 -18.06 2.14
N LYS A 24 19.54 -18.62 2.76
CA LYS A 24 20.66 -17.83 3.32
C LYS A 24 21.32 -16.94 2.27
N GLN A 25 21.62 -17.48 1.09
CA GLN A 25 22.25 -16.72 0.00
C GLN A 25 21.33 -15.62 -0.55
N ASN A 26 20.05 -15.94 -0.77
CA ASN A 26 19.07 -14.97 -1.25
C ASN A 26 18.87 -13.83 -0.24
N ALA A 27 18.82 -14.16 1.05
CA ALA A 27 18.68 -13.19 2.14
C ALA A 27 19.90 -12.27 2.26
N LEU A 28 21.12 -12.80 2.13
CA LEU A 28 22.35 -12.01 2.13
C LEU A 28 22.36 -11.00 0.97
N ARG A 29 22.11 -11.47 -0.26
CA ARG A 29 22.07 -10.61 -1.46
C ARG A 29 20.98 -9.54 -1.38
N PHE A 30 19.82 -9.90 -0.81
CA PHE A 30 18.73 -8.95 -0.58
C PHE A 30 19.13 -7.84 0.38
N LEU A 31 19.72 -8.19 1.54
CA LEU A 31 20.19 -7.21 2.52
C LEU A 31 21.35 -6.35 2.00
N GLU A 32 22.27 -6.95 1.24
CA GLU A 32 23.38 -6.25 0.56
C GLU A 32 22.85 -5.18 -0.40
N THR A 33 21.78 -5.46 -1.15
CA THR A 33 21.13 -4.48 -2.03
C THR A 33 20.52 -3.31 -1.26
N LEU A 34 20.11 -3.53 -0.02
CA LEU A 34 19.67 -2.46 0.89
C LEU A 34 20.85 -1.76 1.58
N GLY A 35 22.10 -2.16 1.32
CA GLY A 35 23.31 -1.61 1.92
C GLY A 35 23.70 -2.23 3.27
N TYR A 36 23.12 -3.37 3.65
CA TYR A 36 23.45 -4.07 4.90
C TYR A 36 24.28 -5.32 4.62
N GLU A 37 25.56 -5.26 4.99
CA GLU A 37 26.49 -6.37 4.86
C GLU A 37 27.47 -6.41 6.05
N SER A 38 27.96 -7.61 6.37
CA SER A 38 29.09 -7.81 7.28
C SER A 38 29.70 -9.20 7.08
N ASP A 39 31.01 -9.30 7.33
CA ASP A 39 31.75 -10.56 7.33
C ASP A 39 31.58 -11.36 8.64
N LYS A 40 30.93 -10.78 9.66
CA LYS A 40 30.67 -11.40 10.97
C LYS A 40 29.53 -12.41 10.87
N LYS A 41 29.80 -13.56 10.23
CA LYS A 41 28.83 -14.62 9.93
C LYS A 41 29.07 -15.85 10.81
N ILE A 42 28.01 -16.58 11.12
CA ILE A 42 28.04 -17.89 11.78
C ILE A 42 27.35 -18.90 10.86
N ASP A 43 27.93 -20.09 10.74
CA ASP A 43 27.26 -21.19 10.05
C ASP A 43 26.59 -22.12 11.05
N LEU A 44 25.25 -22.07 11.09
CA LEU A 44 24.43 -22.97 11.89
C LEU A 44 24.31 -24.29 11.16
N GLN A 45 24.95 -25.34 11.67
CA GLN A 45 24.85 -26.70 11.11
C GLN A 45 24.48 -27.71 12.21
N PRO A 46 23.37 -28.46 12.06
CA PRO A 46 22.37 -28.33 10.99
C PRO A 46 21.58 -27.02 11.12
N ASN A 47 21.15 -26.43 10.01
CA ASN A 47 20.34 -25.20 10.00
C ASN A 47 18.86 -25.46 10.31
N THR A 48 18.59 -26.31 11.29
CA THR A 48 17.24 -26.70 11.75
C THR A 48 16.92 -26.08 13.11
N ALA A 49 15.66 -26.17 13.55
CA ALA A 49 15.26 -25.74 14.89
C ALA A 49 16.06 -26.45 16.00
N GLU A 50 16.36 -27.74 15.85
CA GLU A 50 17.19 -28.50 16.79
C GLU A 50 18.63 -28.01 16.80
N GLY A 51 19.21 -27.73 15.62
CA GLY A 51 20.56 -27.17 15.51
C GLY A 51 20.65 -25.78 16.14
N PHE A 52 19.64 -24.94 15.94
CA PHE A 52 19.54 -23.64 16.61
C PHE A 52 19.41 -23.78 18.14
N LYS A 53 18.60 -24.73 18.63
CA LYS A 53 18.55 -25.03 20.08
C LYS A 53 19.89 -25.48 20.63
N ALA A 54 20.62 -26.32 19.90
CA ALA A 54 21.97 -26.75 20.29
C ALA A 54 22.94 -25.56 20.34
N PHE A 55 22.88 -24.67 19.34
CA PHE A 55 23.67 -23.44 19.30
C PHE A 55 23.38 -22.53 20.51
N LEU A 56 22.11 -22.30 20.85
CA LEU A 56 21.75 -21.50 22.03
C LEU A 56 22.33 -22.11 23.31
N LYS A 57 22.17 -23.43 23.50
CA LYS A 57 22.71 -24.13 24.68
C LYS A 57 24.24 -24.00 24.79
N GLN A 58 24.95 -24.09 23.68
CA GLN A 58 26.42 -23.90 23.66
C GLN A 58 26.82 -22.48 24.08
N ASN A 59 25.96 -21.50 23.84
CA ASN A 59 26.15 -20.10 24.23
C ASN A 59 25.47 -19.76 25.58
N SER A 60 25.13 -20.77 26.39
CA SER A 60 24.46 -20.61 27.70
C SER A 60 23.10 -19.91 27.65
N GLU A 61 22.42 -19.98 26.49
CA GLU A 61 21.07 -19.45 26.28
C GLU A 61 20.07 -20.60 26.07
N GLN A 62 18.80 -20.39 26.41
CA GLN A 62 17.76 -21.38 26.16
C GLN A 62 16.41 -20.70 25.91
N LEU A 63 15.73 -21.13 24.85
CA LEU A 63 14.36 -20.69 24.55
C LEU A 63 13.45 -20.96 25.75
N THR A 64 12.89 -19.88 26.28
CA THR A 64 12.03 -19.92 27.46
C THR A 64 10.63 -20.46 27.15
N ASN A 65 10.16 -20.34 25.90
CA ASN A 65 8.88 -20.85 25.47
C ASN A 65 8.93 -21.43 24.03
N GLU A 66 9.31 -22.71 23.92
CA GLU A 66 9.41 -23.40 22.63
C GLU A 66 8.07 -23.41 21.85
N GLY A 67 6.94 -23.51 22.55
CA GLY A 67 5.62 -23.50 21.92
C GLY A 67 5.27 -22.17 21.26
N LYS A 68 5.64 -21.04 21.87
CA LYS A 68 5.48 -19.70 21.28
C LYS A 68 6.49 -19.38 20.18
N ALA A 69 7.65 -20.05 20.20
CA ALA A 69 8.63 -19.93 19.13
C ALA A 69 8.21 -20.73 17.88
N HIS A 70 7.15 -21.54 17.97
CA HIS A 70 6.64 -22.37 16.87
C HIS A 70 7.76 -23.17 16.19
N LEU A 71 8.67 -23.76 16.96
CA LEU A 71 9.86 -24.44 16.42
C LEU A 71 9.51 -25.60 15.50
N ASP A 72 8.38 -26.26 15.73
CA ASP A 72 7.83 -27.32 14.90
C ASP A 72 7.44 -26.84 13.49
N GLU A 73 7.28 -25.53 13.30
CA GLU A 73 6.94 -24.90 12.03
C GLU A 73 8.17 -24.46 11.23
N TRP A 74 9.38 -24.54 11.80
CA TRP A 74 10.60 -24.12 11.11
C TRP A 74 11.08 -25.23 10.17
N GLU A 75 11.31 -24.87 8.92
CA GLU A 75 11.98 -25.72 7.93
C GLU A 75 13.49 -25.48 7.97
N THR A 76 13.92 -24.22 7.97
CA THR A 76 15.32 -23.83 8.13
C THR A 76 15.47 -22.56 8.98
N VAL A 77 16.63 -22.40 9.61
CA VAL A 77 17.04 -21.17 10.31
C VAL A 77 18.52 -20.88 10.04
N ASP A 78 18.77 -19.71 9.48
CA ASP A 78 20.09 -19.27 9.06
C ASP A 78 20.47 -17.98 9.79
N PHE A 79 21.61 -17.99 10.48
CA PHE A 79 22.29 -16.77 10.91
C PHE A 79 22.94 -16.14 9.68
N LEU A 80 22.62 -14.88 9.39
CA LEU A 80 23.15 -14.18 8.23
C LEU A 80 24.44 -13.47 8.58
N PHE A 81 24.36 -12.45 9.45
CA PHE A 81 25.50 -11.69 9.94
C PHE A 81 25.12 -10.86 11.18
N GLN A 82 26.15 -10.40 11.88
CA GLN A 82 26.06 -9.33 12.87
C GLN A 82 26.54 -8.01 12.24
N LEU A 83 25.70 -6.99 12.25
CA LEU A 83 26.07 -5.64 11.82
C LEU A 83 26.53 -4.82 13.02
N THR A 84 27.69 -4.18 12.94
CA THR A 84 28.26 -3.35 14.02
C THR A 84 28.61 -1.94 13.52
N ASP A 85 29.08 -1.05 14.41
CA ASP A 85 29.53 0.30 14.04
C ASP A 85 30.68 0.29 13.01
N GLU A 86 31.49 -0.76 12.93
CA GLU A 86 32.58 -0.86 11.95
C GLU A 86 32.06 -0.85 10.51
N GLU A 87 30.94 -1.53 10.23
CA GLU A 87 30.36 -1.55 8.89
C GLU A 87 29.60 -0.26 8.58
N ILE A 88 28.94 0.34 9.56
CA ILE A 88 28.23 1.63 9.40
C ILE A 88 29.24 2.76 9.11
N SER A 89 30.34 2.81 9.85
CA SER A 89 31.38 3.84 9.71
C SER A 89 32.23 3.69 8.45
N ARG A 90 32.41 2.46 7.91
CA ARG A 90 33.08 2.22 6.61
C ARG A 90 32.38 2.95 5.45
N THR A 91 31.06 3.15 5.53
CA THR A 91 30.29 3.92 4.53
C THR A 91 30.66 5.41 4.54
N LYS A 92 31.23 5.93 5.63
CA LYS A 92 31.60 7.34 5.82
C LYS A 92 33.09 7.59 6.09
N SER A 93 33.95 6.58 5.99
CA SER A 93 35.35 6.71 6.42
C SER A 93 36.17 7.63 5.50
N LEU A 94 36.05 8.94 5.75
CA LEU A 94 37.03 9.96 5.43
C LEU A 94 36.94 11.17 6.38
N PHE A 95 35.81 11.47 7.02
CA PHE A 95 35.75 12.54 8.01
C PHE A 95 34.74 12.29 9.12
N ASP A 96 35.25 12.39 10.36
CA ASP A 96 34.64 13.07 11.51
C ASP A 96 34.45 12.20 12.77
N THR A 97 35.29 12.51 13.77
CA THR A 97 35.23 12.02 15.15
C THR A 97 34.52 13.09 15.99
N SER A 98 33.19 13.15 15.92
CA SER A 98 32.41 13.93 16.88
C SER A 98 31.91 12.99 17.99
N LYS A 99 32.38 13.24 19.22
CA LYS A 99 31.87 12.58 20.43
C LYS A 99 30.44 13.07 20.66
N VAL A 100 29.46 12.22 20.34
CA VAL A 100 28.07 12.41 20.77
C VAL A 100 27.88 11.79 22.15
N ASP A 101 27.25 12.55 23.05
CA ASP A 101 26.92 12.13 24.41
C ASP A 101 26.00 10.89 24.38
N VAL A 102 26.54 9.74 24.75
CA VAL A 102 25.81 8.46 24.81
C VAL A 102 24.92 8.45 26.05
N SER A 103 23.73 9.02 25.93
CA SER A 103 22.66 8.87 26.92
C SER A 103 21.53 7.99 26.36
N ASP A 104 21.22 6.93 27.11
CA ASP A 104 19.99 6.12 27.08
C ASP A 104 19.71 5.05 26.00
N LYS A 105 20.61 4.74 25.05
CA LYS A 105 20.46 3.55 24.18
C LYS A 105 21.80 2.83 23.93
N ARG A 106 22.10 1.74 24.68
CA ARG A 106 23.23 0.83 24.39
C ARG A 106 22.85 -0.18 23.31
N ILE A 107 22.56 0.27 22.10
CA ILE A 107 22.44 -0.67 20.98
C ILE A 107 23.63 -0.44 20.06
N GLU A 108 24.51 -1.44 20.03
CA GLU A 108 25.82 -1.37 19.34
C GLU A 108 25.88 -2.34 18.15
N SER A 109 24.86 -3.17 17.94
CA SER A 109 24.78 -4.10 16.80
C SER A 109 23.38 -4.61 16.51
N TYR A 110 23.15 -5.09 15.27
CA TYR A 110 21.98 -5.89 14.89
C TYR A 110 22.44 -7.31 14.53
N LEU A 111 21.60 -8.30 14.85
CA LEU A 111 21.72 -9.63 14.26
C LEU A 111 20.67 -9.79 13.18
N PHE A 112 21.06 -10.41 12.06
CA PHE A 112 20.13 -10.75 10.98
C PHE A 112 19.99 -12.27 10.86
N PHE A 113 18.75 -12.73 10.82
CA PHE A 113 18.41 -14.13 10.60
C PHE A 113 17.46 -14.27 9.42
N ALA A 114 17.49 -15.43 8.77
CA ALA A 114 16.46 -15.88 7.85
C ALA A 114 15.85 -17.19 8.35
N ILE A 115 14.53 -17.28 8.33
CA ILE A 115 13.79 -18.47 8.77
C ILE A 115 12.80 -18.87 7.68
N LYS A 116 12.87 -20.12 7.23
CA LYS A 116 11.85 -20.69 6.35
C LYS A 116 10.80 -21.40 7.20
N LEU A 117 9.53 -21.07 6.99
CA LEU A 117 8.41 -21.66 7.73
C LEU A 117 7.57 -22.59 6.83
N LYS A 118 6.97 -23.62 7.43
CA LYS A 118 6.29 -24.72 6.72
C LYS A 118 4.96 -24.33 6.07
N LYS A 119 4.15 -23.49 6.71
CA LYS A 119 2.82 -23.08 6.19
C LYS A 119 2.99 -21.98 5.16
N ALA A 120 1.99 -21.83 4.30
CA ALA A 120 1.93 -20.72 3.35
C ALA A 120 1.61 -19.38 4.05
N GLU A 121 0.70 -19.41 5.03
CA GLU A 121 0.19 -18.23 5.71
C GLU A 121 0.40 -18.31 7.22
N TYR A 122 0.81 -17.18 7.81
CA TYR A 122 0.94 -16.99 9.26
C TYR A 122 0.24 -15.70 9.68
N ARG A 123 -0.33 -15.68 10.89
CA ARG A 123 -0.87 -14.47 11.51
C ARG A 123 0.26 -13.58 11.99
N ARG A 124 -0.04 -12.27 12.08
CA ARG A 124 0.90 -11.28 12.63
C ARG A 124 1.33 -11.59 14.07
N SER A 125 0.41 -12.13 14.87
CA SER A 125 0.73 -12.54 16.25
C SER A 125 1.75 -13.67 16.28
N GLU A 126 1.64 -14.67 15.42
CA GLU A 126 2.56 -15.81 15.35
C GLU A 126 3.97 -15.34 14.99
N LEU A 127 4.13 -14.59 13.91
CA LEU A 127 5.46 -14.06 13.50
C LEU A 127 6.07 -13.12 14.56
N ALA A 128 5.24 -12.32 15.23
CA ALA A 128 5.69 -11.43 16.29
C ALA A 128 6.05 -12.19 17.59
N GLU A 129 5.43 -13.34 17.86
CA GLU A 129 5.80 -14.21 18.97
C GLU A 129 7.15 -14.88 18.70
N ILE A 130 7.35 -15.47 17.52
CA ILE A 130 8.64 -16.03 17.08
C ILE A 130 9.75 -14.98 17.23
N THR A 131 9.51 -13.78 16.70
CA THR A 131 10.47 -12.67 16.78
C THR A 131 10.84 -12.32 18.22
N ARG A 132 9.85 -12.27 19.13
CA ARG A 132 10.09 -11.96 20.55
C ARG A 132 10.83 -13.07 21.26
N GLU A 133 10.48 -14.34 21.02
CA GLU A 133 11.16 -15.48 21.64
C GLU A 133 12.64 -15.52 21.26
N ILE A 134 12.97 -15.36 19.97
CA ILE A 134 14.37 -15.27 19.52
C ILE A 134 15.05 -14.07 20.16
N ASN A 135 14.40 -12.90 20.13
CA ASN A 135 15.00 -11.69 20.67
C ASN A 135 15.25 -11.76 22.17
N ARG A 136 14.54 -12.58 22.97
CA ARG A 136 14.87 -12.70 24.40
C ARG A 136 16.25 -13.33 24.63
N MET A 137 16.80 -14.03 23.65
CA MET A 137 18.05 -14.80 23.76
C MET A 137 19.28 -14.04 23.34
N PHE A 138 19.12 -12.81 22.85
CA PHE A 138 20.23 -11.99 22.41
C PHE A 138 20.21 -10.64 23.13
N PRO A 139 21.37 -10.13 23.57
CA PRO A 139 21.47 -8.81 24.19
C PRO A 139 21.29 -7.68 23.17
N MET A 140 21.41 -7.97 21.88
CA MET A 140 21.15 -7.04 20.78
C MET A 140 19.86 -7.39 20.01
N PRO A 141 19.26 -6.43 19.29
CA PRO A 141 18.07 -6.68 18.48
C PRO A 141 18.34 -7.65 17.32
N VAL A 142 17.43 -8.59 17.13
CA VAL A 142 17.44 -9.57 16.05
C VAL A 142 16.37 -9.22 15.03
N MET A 143 16.80 -8.92 13.80
CA MET A 143 15.97 -8.70 12.62
C MET A 143 15.82 -10.02 11.86
N ILE A 144 14.61 -10.34 11.42
CA ILE A 144 14.31 -11.66 10.87
C ILE A 144 13.58 -11.55 9.54
N LEU A 145 14.10 -12.22 8.52
CA LEU A 145 13.42 -12.47 7.26
C LEU A 145 12.71 -13.83 7.34
N PHE A 146 11.38 -13.83 7.34
CA PHE A 146 10.57 -15.04 7.29
C PHE A 146 10.17 -15.34 5.86
N GLN A 147 10.58 -16.48 5.31
CA GLN A 147 10.04 -16.99 4.05
C GLN A 147 8.92 -17.99 4.37
N HIS A 148 7.73 -17.76 3.80
CA HIS A 148 6.59 -18.65 3.94
C HIS A 148 5.67 -18.56 2.72
N GLY A 149 5.27 -19.72 2.17
CA GLY A 149 4.53 -19.77 0.90
C GLY A 149 5.29 -19.08 -0.25
N ASP A 150 4.58 -18.20 -0.96
CA ASP A 150 5.09 -17.34 -2.04
C ASP A 150 5.43 -15.91 -1.55
N THR A 151 5.66 -15.74 -0.24
CA THR A 151 5.89 -14.44 0.38
C THR A 151 7.11 -14.40 1.29
N LEU A 152 7.61 -13.18 1.49
CA LEU A 152 8.64 -12.83 2.47
C LEU A 152 8.05 -11.84 3.49
N THR A 153 8.32 -12.03 4.77
CA THR A 153 8.00 -11.06 5.82
C THR A 153 9.27 -10.57 6.50
N PHE A 154 9.50 -9.26 6.51
CA PHE A 154 10.61 -8.67 7.25
C PHE A 154 10.14 -8.20 8.63
N SER A 155 10.70 -8.82 9.68
CA SER A 155 10.38 -8.56 11.08
C SER A 155 11.46 -7.75 11.76
N ILE A 156 11.04 -6.63 12.33
CA ILE A 156 11.91 -5.62 12.94
C ILE A 156 11.42 -5.37 14.37
N ILE A 157 12.31 -5.57 15.33
CA ILE A 157 12.02 -5.39 16.75
C ILE A 157 12.55 -4.05 17.25
N ASP A 158 11.70 -3.34 17.98
CA ASP A 158 12.10 -2.17 18.74
C ASP A 158 12.49 -2.55 20.17
N ARG A 159 13.59 -1.96 20.67
CA ARG A 159 14.12 -2.19 22.01
C ARG A 159 14.49 -0.86 22.66
N ARG A 160 14.33 -0.83 23.98
CA ARG A 160 14.85 0.26 24.82
C ARG A 160 15.47 -0.30 26.09
N LEU A 161 16.38 0.46 26.67
CA LEU A 161 16.90 0.17 28.00
C LEU A 161 15.76 0.14 29.04
N HIS A 162 15.86 -0.78 29.99
CA HIS A 162 14.92 -0.87 31.10
C HIS A 162 15.14 0.30 32.07
N LYS A 163 14.06 1.02 32.37
CA LYS A 163 14.09 2.30 33.12
C LYS A 163 14.66 2.20 34.54
N ARG A 164 14.69 0.99 35.13
CA ARG A 164 15.15 0.75 36.51
C ARG A 164 16.37 -0.17 36.60
N ASP A 165 16.69 -0.88 35.52
CA ASP A 165 17.73 -1.91 35.51
C ASP A 165 18.52 -1.74 34.22
N THR A 166 19.62 -1.00 34.29
CA THR A 166 20.43 -0.64 33.11
C THR A 166 21.15 -1.83 32.48
N THR A 167 21.02 -3.02 33.08
CA THR A 167 21.56 -4.29 32.55
C THR A 167 20.56 -5.04 31.67
N LYS A 168 19.30 -4.58 31.58
CA LYS A 168 18.23 -5.25 30.84
C LYS A 168 17.61 -4.35 29.78
N ASP A 169 17.16 -4.99 28.72
CA ASP A 169 16.34 -4.39 27.69
C ASP A 169 14.86 -4.74 27.85
N VAL A 170 14.00 -3.84 27.37
CA VAL A 170 12.58 -4.08 27.19
C VAL A 170 12.30 -4.22 25.71
N LEU A 171 11.84 -5.40 25.30
CA LEU A 171 11.26 -5.62 23.98
C LEU A 171 9.98 -4.80 23.86
N GLN A 172 9.92 -3.90 22.87
CA GLN A 172 8.76 -3.05 22.63
C GLN A 172 7.91 -3.64 21.50
N LYS A 173 7.85 -2.92 20.39
CA LYS A 173 6.97 -3.19 19.27
C LYS A 173 7.70 -4.05 18.25
N VAL A 174 7.02 -5.07 17.74
CA VAL A 174 7.45 -5.77 16.53
C VAL A 174 6.73 -5.11 15.36
N THR A 175 7.50 -4.56 14.42
CA THR A 175 7.01 -4.09 13.13
C THR A 175 7.25 -5.20 12.11
N LEU A 176 6.20 -5.55 11.37
CA LEU A 176 6.27 -6.54 10.30
C LEU A 176 5.95 -5.87 8.97
N ILE A 177 6.89 -5.88 8.03
CA ILE A 177 6.57 -5.69 6.61
C ILE A 177 6.15 -7.06 6.10
N LYS A 178 4.84 -7.34 6.23
CA LYS A 178 4.29 -8.69 6.14
C LYS A 178 3.78 -9.01 4.73
N ASP A 179 3.98 -10.26 4.32
CA ASP A 179 3.46 -10.88 3.09
C ASP A 179 3.89 -10.14 1.82
N ILE A 180 5.20 -9.83 1.72
CA ILE A 180 5.78 -9.29 0.50
C ILE A 180 5.78 -10.41 -0.54
N ARG A 181 4.90 -10.31 -1.54
CA ARG A 181 4.82 -11.27 -2.65
C ARG A 181 6.15 -11.34 -3.39
N LEU A 182 6.67 -12.55 -3.59
CA LEU A 182 7.98 -12.73 -4.20
C LEU A 182 7.97 -12.48 -5.72
N GLU A 183 6.91 -12.89 -6.42
CA GLU A 183 6.83 -12.76 -7.88
C GLU A 183 6.41 -11.35 -8.34
N ASN A 184 5.38 -10.81 -7.68
CA ASN A 184 4.82 -9.50 -7.96
C ASN A 184 4.60 -8.72 -6.65
N PRO A 185 5.68 -8.19 -6.05
CA PRO A 185 5.60 -7.44 -4.80
C PRO A 185 4.72 -6.21 -4.99
N HIS A 186 3.93 -5.88 -3.96
CA HIS A 186 3.18 -4.64 -3.98
C HIS A 186 4.16 -3.47 -3.98
N ARG A 187 3.96 -2.48 -4.86
CA ARG A 187 4.86 -1.32 -5.00
C ARG A 187 5.18 -0.66 -3.65
N ALA A 188 4.14 -0.47 -2.82
CA ALA A 188 4.30 0.09 -1.48
C ALA A 188 5.29 -0.72 -0.60
N HIS A 189 5.34 -2.05 -0.71
CA HIS A 189 6.38 -2.84 -0.03
C HIS A 189 7.77 -2.52 -0.56
N VAL A 190 7.92 -2.41 -1.89
CA VAL A 190 9.18 -2.04 -2.53
C VAL A 190 9.63 -0.64 -2.08
N GLU A 191 8.70 0.30 -1.94
CA GLU A 191 8.97 1.65 -1.43
C GLU A 191 9.40 1.65 0.04
N ILE A 192 8.78 0.86 0.93
CA ILE A 192 9.27 0.75 2.32
C ILE A 192 10.67 0.15 2.36
N LEU A 193 10.93 -0.89 1.56
CA LEU A 193 12.23 -1.54 1.52
C LEU A 193 13.30 -0.59 0.98
N GLU A 194 12.96 0.22 -0.02
CA GLU A 194 13.82 1.26 -0.55
C GLU A 194 14.06 2.37 0.49
N ASP A 195 13.00 2.87 1.14
CA ASP A 195 13.10 3.84 2.25
C ASP A 195 14.00 3.32 3.41
N LEU A 196 14.08 2.00 3.59
CA LEU A 196 14.94 1.33 4.58
C LEU A 196 16.39 1.14 4.12
N ALA A 197 16.73 1.41 2.86
CA ALA A 197 18.08 1.22 2.36
C ALA A 197 19.05 2.19 3.05
N LEU A 198 20.23 1.69 3.46
CA LEU A 198 21.17 2.41 4.31
C LEU A 198 21.59 3.78 3.74
N HIS A 199 21.77 3.86 2.42
CA HIS A 199 22.16 5.08 1.73
C HIS A 199 21.15 6.24 1.84
N ASN A 200 19.89 5.96 2.23
CA ASN A 200 18.87 6.98 2.51
C ASN A 200 19.07 7.66 3.87
N TYR A 201 20.00 7.17 4.68
CA TYR A 201 20.24 7.67 6.03
C TYR A 201 21.64 8.23 6.16
N ASP A 202 21.72 9.48 6.62
CA ASP A 202 22.98 10.12 6.96
C ASP A 202 23.39 9.76 8.40
N VAL A 203 23.77 8.50 8.63
CA VAL A 203 24.04 7.95 9.97
C VAL A 203 25.53 7.63 10.14
N SER A 204 26.05 7.89 11.33
CA SER A 204 27.46 7.69 11.71
C SER A 204 27.65 6.58 12.74
N ASN A 205 26.56 6.20 13.41
CA ASN A 205 26.55 5.21 14.47
C ASN A 205 25.19 4.48 14.50
N PHE A 206 25.15 3.40 15.28
CA PHE A 206 23.99 2.55 15.38
C PHE A 206 22.75 3.21 16.00
N VAL A 207 22.92 4.13 16.96
CA VAL A 207 21.79 4.82 17.59
C VAL A 207 21.05 5.66 16.55
N GLU A 208 21.79 6.35 15.67
CA GLU A 208 21.25 7.11 14.56
C GLU A 208 20.55 6.20 13.54
N LEU A 209 21.17 5.08 13.15
CA LEU A 209 20.55 4.08 12.27
C LEU A 209 19.24 3.55 12.85
N HIS A 210 19.25 3.17 14.13
CA HIS A 210 18.09 2.67 14.82
C HIS A 210 16.95 3.70 14.87
N ASN A 211 17.27 4.95 15.19
CA ASN A 211 16.29 6.04 15.21
C ASN A 211 15.73 6.32 13.79
N ALA A 212 16.58 6.24 12.75
CA ALA A 212 16.15 6.41 11.37
C ALA A 212 15.17 5.31 10.93
N TRP A 213 15.48 4.04 11.24
CA TRP A 213 14.57 2.91 11.03
C TRP A 213 13.26 3.08 11.80
N GLN A 214 13.33 3.44 13.09
CA GLN A 214 12.14 3.69 13.91
C GLN A 214 11.23 4.75 13.26
N LYS A 215 11.82 5.81 12.72
CA LYS A 215 11.08 6.90 12.05
C LYS A 215 10.45 6.45 10.73
N THR A 216 11.20 5.76 9.88
CA THR A 216 10.69 5.22 8.59
C THR A 216 9.52 4.25 8.82
N LEU A 217 9.59 3.46 9.89
CA LEU A 217 8.57 2.46 10.23
C LEU A 217 7.46 3.00 11.15
N ASP A 218 7.48 4.28 11.52
CA ASP A 218 6.43 4.87 12.35
C ASP A 218 5.15 5.09 11.55
N THR A 219 4.12 4.35 11.95
CA THR A 219 2.73 4.55 11.56
C THR A 219 2.26 5.98 11.46
N LYS A 220 2.61 6.83 12.43
CA LYS A 220 2.12 8.21 12.46
C LYS A 220 2.70 8.99 11.29
N GLU A 221 3.97 8.75 10.98
CA GLU A 221 4.66 9.41 9.89
C GLU A 221 4.17 8.89 8.54
N LEU A 222 4.03 7.57 8.38
CA LEU A 222 3.46 6.97 7.16
C LEU A 222 2.01 7.44 6.91
N ASN A 223 1.18 7.49 7.96
CA ASN A 223 -0.19 8.03 7.85
C ASN A 223 -0.16 9.52 7.46
N LYS A 224 0.71 10.30 8.09
CA LYS A 224 0.82 11.74 7.83
C LYS A 224 1.19 12.00 6.37
N ARG A 225 2.17 11.26 5.83
CA ARG A 225 2.57 11.35 4.41
C ARG A 225 1.40 11.01 3.49
N PHE A 226 0.72 9.89 3.72
CA PHE A 226 -0.47 9.49 2.96
C PHE A 226 -1.57 10.57 2.97
N PHE A 227 -1.95 11.08 4.14
CA PHE A 227 -2.99 12.11 4.24
C PHE A 227 -2.55 13.44 3.62
N GLN A 228 -1.26 13.76 3.66
CA GLN A 228 -0.72 14.95 3.01
C GLN A 228 -0.76 14.84 1.48
N GLU A 229 -0.38 13.69 0.92
CA GLU A 229 -0.50 13.43 -0.52
C GLU A 229 -1.96 13.45 -0.98
N LEU A 230 -2.86 12.82 -0.21
CA LEU A 230 -4.30 12.84 -0.49
C LEU A 230 -4.87 14.27 -0.43
N ALA A 231 -4.46 15.07 0.55
CA ALA A 231 -4.90 16.46 0.67
C ALA A 231 -4.38 17.31 -0.50
N ASN A 232 -3.12 17.13 -0.90
CA ASN A 232 -2.58 17.86 -2.04
C ASN A 232 -3.29 17.48 -3.35
N TRP A 233 -3.55 16.18 -3.56
CA TRP A 233 -4.36 15.74 -4.69
C TRP A 233 -5.76 16.33 -4.64
N TYR A 234 -6.40 16.34 -3.47
CA TYR A 234 -7.75 16.90 -3.29
C TYR A 234 -7.81 18.36 -3.76
N PHE A 235 -6.89 19.21 -3.31
CA PHE A 235 -6.87 20.61 -3.74
C PHE A 235 -6.63 20.75 -5.24
N TRP A 236 -5.71 19.95 -5.79
CA TRP A 236 -5.47 19.96 -7.23
C TRP A 236 -6.70 19.49 -8.03
N ALA A 237 -7.40 18.46 -7.58
CA ALA A 237 -8.62 17.97 -8.23
C ALA A 237 -9.77 18.98 -8.15
N VAL A 238 -9.94 19.69 -7.03
CA VAL A 238 -10.95 20.75 -6.90
C VAL A 238 -10.71 21.88 -7.91
N ASP A 239 -9.44 22.26 -8.13
CA ASP A 239 -9.05 23.32 -9.05
C ASP A 239 -9.22 22.91 -10.54
N ASN A 240 -9.22 21.61 -10.87
CA ASN A 240 -9.16 21.11 -12.26
C ASN A 240 -10.39 20.31 -12.70
N ALA A 241 -11.24 19.85 -11.79
CA ALA A 241 -12.47 19.13 -12.13
C ALA A 241 -13.64 20.10 -12.35
N THR A 242 -14.52 19.77 -13.28
CA THR A 242 -15.77 20.48 -13.54
C THR A 242 -16.94 19.53 -13.34
N PHE A 243 -17.85 19.88 -12.42
CA PHE A 243 -19.11 19.18 -12.18
C PHE A 243 -20.33 20.01 -12.61
N PRO A 244 -21.49 19.38 -12.91
CA PRO A 244 -22.71 20.10 -13.28
C PRO A 244 -23.25 21.04 -12.20
N ALA A 245 -23.67 22.24 -12.58
CA ALA A 245 -24.09 23.32 -11.67
C ALA A 245 -25.59 23.31 -11.32
N ASP A 246 -26.30 22.21 -11.59
CA ASP A 246 -27.76 22.18 -11.50
C ASP A 246 -28.27 22.24 -10.05
N GLU A 247 -27.57 21.56 -9.12
CA GLU A 247 -27.92 21.55 -7.68
C GLU A 247 -27.18 22.65 -6.90
N GLU A 248 -25.86 22.77 -7.08
CA GLU A 248 -25.02 23.77 -6.43
C GLU A 248 -24.37 24.68 -7.49
N LYS A 249 -24.61 25.99 -7.36
CA LYS A 249 -24.15 27.00 -8.31
C LYS A 249 -22.74 27.47 -7.99
N ASP A 250 -22.38 27.53 -6.72
CA ASP A 250 -21.04 27.90 -6.26
C ASP A 250 -20.04 26.82 -6.69
N ALA A 251 -19.07 27.20 -7.52
CA ALA A 251 -18.11 26.26 -8.08
C ALA A 251 -17.19 25.66 -7.01
N ASP A 252 -16.79 26.44 -6.01
CA ASP A 252 -15.87 25.99 -4.97
C ASP A 252 -16.56 24.96 -4.08
N ILE A 253 -17.80 25.22 -3.66
CA ILE A 253 -18.60 24.29 -2.85
C ILE A 253 -18.95 23.03 -3.66
N ARG A 254 -19.40 23.21 -4.91
CA ARG A 254 -19.77 22.11 -5.81
C ARG A 254 -18.60 21.18 -6.06
N ASN A 255 -17.45 21.72 -6.46
CA ASN A 255 -16.28 20.91 -6.80
C ASN A 255 -15.72 20.24 -5.55
N ALA A 256 -15.58 20.95 -4.44
CA ALA A 256 -15.17 20.37 -3.16
C ALA A 256 -16.03 19.15 -2.76
N THR A 257 -17.36 19.33 -2.77
CA THR A 257 -18.31 18.27 -2.38
C THR A 257 -18.22 17.05 -3.30
N ASN A 258 -18.16 17.25 -4.61
CA ASN A 258 -18.11 16.14 -5.56
C ASN A 258 -16.75 15.46 -5.60
N VAL A 259 -15.64 16.19 -5.39
CA VAL A 259 -14.31 15.59 -5.24
C VAL A 259 -14.24 14.75 -3.96
N ILE A 260 -14.85 15.16 -2.85
CA ILE A 260 -14.94 14.32 -1.64
C ILE A 260 -15.68 13.01 -1.96
N ARG A 261 -16.81 13.06 -2.66
CA ARG A 261 -17.55 11.86 -3.11
C ARG A 261 -16.72 10.99 -4.05
N LEU A 262 -15.93 11.60 -4.93
CA LEU A 262 -15.02 10.89 -5.82
C LEU A 262 -13.95 10.13 -5.01
N ILE A 263 -13.31 10.79 -4.05
CA ILE A 263 -12.28 10.16 -3.18
C ILE A 263 -12.87 8.97 -2.42
N THR A 264 -14.05 9.13 -1.82
CA THR A 264 -14.66 8.05 -1.02
C THR A 264 -15.01 6.84 -1.89
N ARG A 265 -15.57 7.05 -3.09
CA ARG A 265 -15.84 5.99 -4.08
C ARG A 265 -14.56 5.33 -4.56
N LEU A 266 -13.52 6.11 -4.86
CA LEU A 266 -12.20 5.60 -5.30
C LEU A 266 -11.52 4.77 -4.22
N MET A 267 -11.52 5.23 -2.96
CA MET A 267 -10.96 4.48 -1.83
C MET A 267 -11.62 3.12 -1.67
N PHE A 268 -12.96 3.06 -1.81
CA PHE A 268 -13.69 1.80 -1.70
C PHE A 268 -13.40 0.87 -2.89
N VAL A 269 -13.41 1.42 -4.11
CA VAL A 269 -13.05 0.66 -5.31
C VAL A 269 -11.62 0.12 -5.24
N TRP A 270 -10.69 0.92 -4.72
CA TRP A 270 -9.32 0.49 -4.50
C TRP A 270 -9.24 -0.68 -3.53
N PHE A 271 -10.04 -0.67 -2.46
CA PHE A 271 -10.14 -1.83 -1.57
C PHE A 271 -10.67 -3.08 -2.29
N LEU A 272 -11.65 -2.96 -3.18
CA LEU A 272 -12.15 -4.09 -3.97
C LEU A 272 -11.09 -4.63 -4.94
N LYS A 273 -10.29 -3.75 -5.56
CA LYS A 273 -9.12 -4.11 -6.36
C LYS A 273 -8.12 -4.92 -5.53
N GLU A 274 -7.76 -4.46 -4.34
CA GLU A 274 -6.83 -5.17 -3.44
C GLU A 274 -7.38 -6.52 -2.94
N LYS A 275 -8.70 -6.71 -2.96
CA LYS A 275 -9.36 -8.00 -2.71
C LYS A 275 -9.44 -8.91 -3.94
N GLY A 276 -8.93 -8.47 -5.09
CA GLY A 276 -9.02 -9.20 -6.36
C GLY A 276 -10.43 -9.23 -6.95
N LEU A 277 -11.35 -8.40 -6.47
CA LEU A 277 -12.73 -8.32 -6.96
C LEU A 277 -12.88 -7.38 -8.15
N VAL A 278 -11.94 -6.45 -8.32
CA VAL A 278 -11.84 -5.55 -9.48
C VAL A 278 -10.47 -5.75 -10.12
N SER A 279 -10.43 -5.87 -11.45
CA SER A 279 -9.18 -6.12 -12.17
C SER A 279 -8.22 -4.92 -12.10
N ASP A 280 -6.94 -5.20 -11.79
CA ASP A 280 -5.85 -4.21 -11.83
C ASP A 280 -5.71 -3.52 -13.21
N LYS A 281 -6.15 -4.18 -14.29
CA LYS A 281 -6.15 -3.63 -15.65
C LYS A 281 -6.93 -2.31 -15.75
N LEU A 282 -7.97 -2.13 -14.92
CA LEU A 282 -8.78 -0.92 -14.89
C LEU A 282 -8.06 0.27 -14.25
N PHE A 283 -6.91 0.09 -13.61
CA PHE A 283 -6.14 1.15 -12.93
C PHE A 283 -4.73 1.33 -13.49
N ASN A 284 -4.37 0.58 -14.52
CA ASN A 284 -3.06 0.64 -15.14
C ASN A 284 -3.15 1.36 -16.49
N GLU A 285 -2.49 2.51 -16.62
CA GLU A 285 -2.54 3.34 -17.84
C GLU A 285 -2.13 2.56 -19.11
N LYS A 286 -1.15 1.66 -19.01
CA LYS A 286 -0.69 0.88 -20.17
C LYS A 286 -1.74 -0.15 -20.61
N GLU A 287 -2.37 -0.82 -19.65
CA GLU A 287 -3.48 -1.75 -19.94
C GLU A 287 -4.70 -0.98 -20.46
N LEU A 288 -5.01 0.18 -19.89
CA LEU A 288 -6.13 1.03 -20.33
C LEU A 288 -5.98 1.49 -21.77
N LYS A 289 -4.76 1.73 -22.27
CA LYS A 289 -4.51 2.03 -23.71
C LYS A 289 -4.89 0.88 -24.64
N THR A 290 -5.07 -0.34 -24.10
CA THR A 290 -5.60 -1.49 -24.86
C THR A 290 -7.13 -1.63 -24.73
N ILE A 291 -7.76 -0.93 -23.78
CA ILE A 291 -9.19 -0.98 -23.46
C ILE A 291 -9.93 0.23 -24.04
N LEU A 292 -9.34 1.42 -23.95
CA LEU A 292 -9.91 2.72 -24.30
C LEU A 292 -9.20 3.38 -25.46
N ARG A 293 -9.94 4.25 -26.17
CA ARG A 293 -9.46 5.07 -27.28
C ARG A 293 -8.94 6.44 -26.85
N PHE A 294 -9.24 6.88 -25.62
CA PHE A 294 -8.86 8.20 -25.08
C PHE A 294 -9.20 9.36 -26.04
N LYS A 295 -10.47 9.43 -26.49
CA LYS A 295 -10.89 10.52 -27.40
C LYS A 295 -11.20 11.83 -26.67
N ASP A 296 -11.37 11.76 -25.36
CA ASP A 296 -11.73 12.84 -24.44
C ASP A 296 -10.68 12.86 -23.32
N ASP A 297 -10.29 14.06 -22.86
CA ASP A 297 -9.29 14.21 -21.79
C ASP A 297 -9.81 13.72 -20.43
N SER A 298 -11.09 13.37 -20.31
CA SER A 298 -11.73 12.73 -19.16
C SER A 298 -12.21 11.30 -19.45
N ALA A 299 -11.66 10.64 -20.47
CA ALA A 299 -12.12 9.32 -20.92
C ALA A 299 -12.05 8.28 -19.79
N TYR A 300 -11.02 8.32 -18.94
CA TYR A 300 -10.88 7.37 -17.85
C TYR A 300 -12.00 7.54 -16.82
N TYR A 301 -12.26 8.77 -16.37
CA TYR A 301 -13.32 9.01 -15.39
C TYR A 301 -14.70 8.64 -15.97
N LYS A 302 -15.01 9.13 -17.17
CA LYS A 302 -16.31 8.94 -17.84
C LYS A 302 -16.55 7.46 -18.19
N ALA A 303 -15.62 6.81 -18.88
CA ALA A 303 -15.82 5.46 -19.40
C ALA A 303 -15.55 4.36 -18.37
N ILE A 304 -14.60 4.54 -17.45
CA ILE A 304 -14.27 3.51 -16.46
C ILE A 304 -14.93 3.81 -15.11
N LEU A 305 -14.57 4.93 -14.48
CA LEU A 305 -14.95 5.16 -13.07
C LEU A 305 -16.46 5.38 -12.89
N GLN A 306 -17.11 6.21 -13.72
CA GLN A 306 -18.57 6.40 -13.62
C GLN A 306 -19.33 5.10 -13.88
N ASN A 307 -18.96 4.33 -14.90
CA ASN A 307 -19.59 3.04 -15.19
C ASN A 307 -19.32 2.01 -14.08
N LEU A 308 -18.13 2.04 -13.47
CA LEU A 308 -17.80 1.19 -12.33
C LEU A 308 -18.67 1.55 -11.11
N PHE A 309 -18.83 2.82 -10.80
CA PHE A 309 -19.67 3.27 -9.68
C PHE A 309 -21.15 2.94 -9.96
N PHE A 310 -21.71 3.46 -11.04
CA PHE A 310 -23.17 3.53 -11.21
C PHE A 310 -23.75 2.33 -11.96
N ALA A 311 -23.06 1.83 -12.99
CA ALA A 311 -23.56 0.75 -13.85
C ALA A 311 -23.03 -0.65 -13.48
N THR A 312 -22.09 -0.73 -12.54
CA THR A 312 -21.45 -1.99 -12.14
C THR A 312 -21.72 -2.29 -10.67
N LEU A 313 -21.21 -1.46 -9.76
CA LEU A 313 -21.33 -1.69 -8.32
C LEU A 313 -22.76 -1.49 -7.82
N ASN A 314 -23.55 -0.68 -8.51
CA ASN A 314 -24.96 -0.47 -8.23
C ASN A 314 -25.91 -1.27 -9.16
N SER A 315 -25.44 -2.39 -9.74
CA SER A 315 -26.24 -3.24 -10.64
C SER A 315 -25.94 -4.73 -10.45
N GLU A 316 -26.97 -5.57 -10.61
CA GLU A 316 -26.84 -7.03 -10.51
C GLU A 316 -25.89 -7.59 -11.58
N MET A 317 -25.14 -8.62 -11.19
CA MET A 317 -24.28 -9.37 -12.11
C MET A 317 -25.12 -10.07 -13.18
N ASN A 318 -24.54 -10.21 -14.37
CA ASN A 318 -25.09 -10.75 -15.62
C ASN A 318 -26.23 -9.94 -16.25
N THR A 319 -26.52 -8.74 -15.73
CA THR A 319 -27.55 -7.84 -16.28
C THR A 319 -26.97 -6.60 -16.96
N ARG A 320 -25.64 -6.45 -16.90
CA ARG A 320 -24.90 -5.26 -17.30
C ARG A 320 -24.88 -5.12 -18.82
N LYS A 321 -25.30 -3.95 -19.30
CA LYS A 321 -25.38 -3.64 -20.73
C LYS A 321 -25.20 -2.16 -20.98
N PHE A 322 -24.77 -1.83 -22.19
CA PHE A 322 -24.80 -0.44 -22.67
C PHE A 322 -26.23 0.06 -22.81
N ILE A 323 -26.38 1.38 -22.66
CA ILE A 323 -27.61 2.09 -23.05
C ILE A 323 -27.99 1.74 -24.48
N ALA A 324 -29.29 1.54 -24.73
CA ALA A 324 -29.76 1.20 -26.07
C ALA A 324 -29.50 2.35 -27.05
N GLU A 325 -29.00 2.03 -28.24
CA GLU A 325 -28.84 3.00 -29.32
C GLU A 325 -30.22 3.40 -29.88
N ASN A 326 -30.42 4.70 -30.09
CA ASN A 326 -31.69 5.25 -30.56
C ASN A 326 -32.04 4.73 -31.95
N SER A 327 -32.96 3.78 -32.03
CA SER A 327 -33.66 3.44 -33.27
C SER A 327 -34.81 4.43 -33.48
N GLY A 328 -34.50 5.70 -33.74
CA GLY A 328 -35.47 6.70 -34.26
C GLY A 328 -36.49 7.32 -33.29
N GLY A 329 -36.31 7.23 -31.96
CA GLY A 329 -37.20 7.86 -30.96
C GLY A 329 -36.47 8.51 -29.77
N ARG A 330 -37.20 9.26 -28.92
CA ARG A 330 -36.68 9.77 -27.63
C ARG A 330 -36.27 8.58 -26.75
N ASN A 331 -35.01 8.55 -26.31
CA ASN A 331 -34.50 7.46 -25.47
C ASN A 331 -35.27 7.42 -24.14
N SER A 332 -35.99 6.33 -23.85
CA SER A 332 -36.71 6.15 -22.59
C SER A 332 -35.76 5.89 -21.39
N GLN A 333 -34.45 5.78 -21.64
CA GLN A 333 -33.42 5.50 -20.64
C GLN A 333 -32.61 6.75 -20.19
N HIS A 334 -33.09 7.96 -20.53
CA HIS A 334 -32.59 9.19 -19.89
C HIS A 334 -32.86 9.09 -18.38
N PHE A 335 -31.83 9.10 -17.53
CA PHE A 335 -31.88 8.86 -16.06
C PHE A 335 -31.97 7.40 -15.59
N VAL A 336 -31.70 6.44 -16.47
CA VAL A 336 -31.36 5.09 -16.04
C VAL A 336 -29.87 5.07 -15.69
N HIS A 337 -29.55 4.87 -14.41
CA HIS A 337 -28.17 4.94 -13.88
C HIS A 337 -27.46 3.57 -13.84
N ASN A 338 -28.21 2.47 -14.00
CA ASN A 338 -27.70 1.10 -13.97
C ASN A 338 -27.35 0.55 -15.37
N VAL A 339 -27.02 1.42 -16.33
CA VAL A 339 -26.62 1.04 -17.69
C VAL A 339 -25.31 1.71 -18.07
N PHE A 340 -24.49 1.00 -18.83
CA PHE A 340 -23.18 1.49 -19.28
C PHE A 340 -23.33 2.62 -20.31
N ARG A 341 -22.45 3.61 -20.20
CA ARG A 341 -22.35 4.77 -21.10
C ARG A 341 -20.97 4.83 -21.76
N TYR A 342 -20.81 5.76 -22.69
CA TYR A 342 -19.54 6.02 -23.39
C TYR A 342 -19.02 4.82 -24.19
N ARG A 343 -19.92 4.06 -24.82
CA ARG A 343 -19.58 2.89 -25.67
C ARG A 343 -18.49 3.20 -26.70
N GLN A 344 -18.50 4.41 -27.24
CA GLN A 344 -17.57 4.87 -28.28
C GLN A 344 -16.13 5.10 -27.79
N GLU A 345 -15.90 5.16 -26.47
CA GLU A 345 -14.56 5.24 -25.86
C GLU A 345 -13.88 3.87 -25.81
N PHE A 346 -14.64 2.78 -25.81
CA PHE A 346 -14.06 1.44 -25.73
C PHE A 346 -13.56 0.98 -27.10
N ILE A 347 -12.43 0.26 -27.10
CA ILE A 347 -11.91 -0.41 -28.30
C ILE A 347 -12.80 -1.61 -28.64
N LYS A 348 -13.11 -2.45 -27.66
CA LYS A 348 -14.01 -3.61 -27.75
C LYS A 348 -15.06 -3.59 -26.63
N PRO A 349 -16.14 -2.80 -26.76
CA PRO A 349 -17.02 -2.50 -25.64
C PRO A 349 -17.63 -3.74 -24.95
N GLU A 350 -18.13 -4.70 -25.73
CA GLU A 350 -18.86 -5.87 -25.21
C GLU A 350 -17.93 -6.89 -24.56
N GLU A 351 -16.76 -7.10 -25.17
CA GLU A 351 -15.69 -7.95 -24.62
C GLU A 351 -15.19 -7.37 -23.28
N THR A 352 -14.94 -6.05 -23.24
CA THR A 352 -14.51 -5.35 -22.04
C THR A 352 -15.52 -5.49 -20.89
N ILE A 353 -16.83 -5.28 -21.13
CA ILE A 353 -17.84 -5.46 -20.08
C ILE A 353 -17.80 -6.90 -19.57
N LYS A 354 -17.84 -7.88 -20.48
CA LYS A 354 -17.90 -9.29 -20.12
C LYS A 354 -16.68 -9.75 -19.31
N GLU A 355 -15.49 -9.30 -19.68
CA GLU A 355 -14.24 -9.75 -19.07
C GLU A 355 -13.86 -8.98 -17.81
N LEU A 356 -14.06 -7.65 -17.80
CA LEU A 356 -13.53 -6.80 -16.73
C LEU A 356 -14.60 -6.31 -15.76
N PHE A 357 -15.85 -6.14 -16.22
CA PHE A 357 -16.91 -5.59 -15.39
C PHE A 357 -17.85 -6.66 -14.86
N GLU A 358 -18.29 -7.63 -15.67
CA GLU A 358 -19.24 -8.68 -15.28
C GLU A 358 -18.83 -9.49 -14.02
N PRO A 359 -17.56 -9.84 -13.83
CA PRO A 359 -17.13 -10.57 -12.63
C PRO A 359 -17.21 -9.75 -11.33
N ILE A 360 -17.30 -8.42 -11.41
CA ILE A 360 -17.30 -7.54 -10.24
C ILE A 360 -18.61 -7.72 -9.46
N PRO A 361 -18.59 -7.95 -8.14
CA PRO A 361 -19.81 -8.17 -7.36
C PRO A 361 -20.71 -6.94 -7.28
N PHE A 362 -22.01 -7.18 -7.16
CA PHE A 362 -22.98 -6.14 -6.83
C PHE A 362 -22.84 -5.72 -5.36
N LEU A 363 -22.80 -4.41 -5.12
CA LEU A 363 -22.65 -3.81 -3.80
C LEU A 363 -23.71 -2.70 -3.68
N ASN A 364 -24.95 -3.10 -3.41
CA ASN A 364 -26.09 -2.20 -3.19
C ASN A 364 -25.84 -1.30 -1.97
N GLY A 365 -25.21 -0.15 -2.18
CA GLY A 365 -24.89 0.80 -1.13
C GLY A 365 -24.96 2.22 -1.65
N GLY A 366 -25.59 3.11 -0.88
CA GLY A 366 -25.79 4.52 -1.26
C GLY A 366 -24.50 5.28 -1.62
N LEU A 367 -23.32 4.74 -1.31
CA LEU A 367 -22.03 5.27 -1.77
C LEU A 367 -21.92 5.32 -3.31
N PHE A 368 -22.49 4.34 -4.00
CA PHE A 368 -22.44 4.21 -5.45
C PHE A 368 -23.76 4.58 -6.13
N GLU A 369 -24.68 5.20 -5.40
CA GLU A 369 -25.88 5.77 -6.00
C GLU A 369 -25.53 7.03 -6.80
N CYS A 370 -26.10 7.15 -7.99
CA CYS A 370 -25.99 8.33 -8.83
C CYS A 370 -27.02 9.35 -8.38
N LEU A 371 -26.56 10.57 -8.07
CA LEU A 371 -27.37 11.65 -7.50
C LEU A 371 -28.10 12.50 -8.56
N ASP A 372 -27.90 12.21 -9.84
CA ASP A 372 -28.69 12.79 -10.91
C ASP A 372 -30.17 12.42 -10.72
N LYS A 373 -31.08 13.38 -10.83
CA LYS A 373 -32.53 13.16 -10.59
C LYS A 373 -33.39 13.88 -11.63
N GLU A 374 -34.47 13.22 -12.03
CA GLU A 374 -35.56 13.83 -12.80
C GLU A 374 -36.77 13.95 -11.86
N THR A 375 -37.22 15.18 -11.62
CA THR A 375 -38.42 15.49 -10.84
C THR A 375 -39.45 16.19 -11.71
N GLU A 376 -40.71 16.17 -11.30
CA GLU A 376 -41.78 16.90 -11.97
C GLU A 376 -42.24 18.04 -11.07
N VAL A 377 -42.15 19.27 -11.55
CA VAL A 377 -42.63 20.48 -10.86
C VAL A 377 -43.60 21.18 -11.80
N ASP A 378 -44.85 21.34 -11.37
CA ASP A 378 -45.93 21.99 -12.15
C ASP A 378 -46.12 21.41 -13.57
N GLY A 379 -46.06 20.07 -13.71
CA GLY A 379 -46.19 19.38 -14.99
C GLY A 379 -44.97 19.51 -15.91
N THR A 380 -43.90 20.17 -15.46
CA THR A 380 -42.65 20.32 -16.18
C THR A 380 -41.58 19.40 -15.60
N LYS A 381 -40.94 18.61 -16.46
CA LYS A 381 -39.81 17.76 -16.08
C LYS A 381 -38.58 18.62 -15.77
N CYS A 382 -38.24 18.69 -14.48
CA CYS A 382 -37.03 19.33 -13.98
C CYS A 382 -35.94 18.27 -13.84
N ARG A 383 -34.79 18.53 -14.46
CA ARG A 383 -33.64 17.63 -14.47
C ARG A 383 -32.54 18.28 -13.67
N VAL A 384 -32.01 17.57 -12.69
CA VAL A 384 -30.91 18.03 -11.85
C VAL A 384 -29.77 17.03 -11.99
N ARG A 385 -28.62 17.50 -12.44
CA ARG A 385 -27.38 16.72 -12.51
C ARG A 385 -26.43 17.13 -11.39
N VAL A 386 -25.85 16.13 -10.76
CA VAL A 386 -24.87 16.26 -9.68
C VAL A 386 -23.63 15.45 -10.03
N ASP A 387 -23.82 14.16 -10.35
CA ASP A 387 -22.74 13.26 -10.80
C ASP A 387 -22.51 13.36 -12.32
N GLY A 388 -23.48 13.91 -13.06
CA GLY A 388 -23.37 14.13 -14.50
C GLY A 388 -23.18 12.83 -15.27
N PHE A 389 -23.85 11.74 -14.89
CA PHE A 389 -23.70 10.43 -15.51
C PHE A 389 -24.47 10.36 -16.83
N SER A 390 -23.89 10.95 -17.88
CA SER A 390 -24.54 11.09 -19.19
C SER A 390 -23.54 11.30 -20.32
N ASP A 391 -23.76 10.58 -21.41
CA ASP A 391 -23.06 10.67 -22.69
C ASP A 391 -23.64 11.73 -23.65
N HIS A 392 -24.48 12.65 -23.14
CA HIS A 392 -25.03 13.71 -23.97
C HIS A 392 -23.93 14.74 -24.29
N PRO A 393 -23.78 15.23 -25.55
CA PRO A 393 -22.70 16.15 -25.93
C PRO A 393 -22.66 17.49 -25.18
N LYS A 394 -23.77 17.86 -24.52
CA LYS A 394 -23.87 19.06 -23.66
C LYS A 394 -23.55 18.79 -22.19
N ASN A 395 -23.09 17.59 -21.84
CA ASN A 395 -22.69 17.29 -20.46
C ASN A 395 -21.40 18.05 -20.16
N VAL A 396 -21.42 18.92 -19.15
CA VAL A 396 -20.29 19.78 -18.78
C VAL A 396 -19.27 19.10 -17.87
N LEU A 397 -19.56 17.87 -17.44
CA LEU A 397 -18.70 17.09 -16.57
C LEU A 397 -17.33 16.84 -17.24
N GLU A 398 -16.28 17.24 -16.54
CA GLU A 398 -14.89 17.08 -16.97
C GLU A 398 -14.01 16.77 -15.77
N ILE A 399 -13.30 15.64 -15.80
CA ILE A 399 -12.34 15.24 -14.78
C ILE A 399 -11.11 14.74 -15.54
N PRO A 400 -10.07 15.56 -15.67
CA PRO A 400 -8.91 15.23 -16.50
C PRO A 400 -8.25 13.91 -16.10
N ASP A 401 -7.88 13.11 -17.10
CA ASP A 401 -7.20 11.83 -16.93
C ASP A 401 -5.82 12.02 -16.25
N GLU A 402 -5.23 13.20 -16.38
CA GLU A 402 -4.03 13.62 -15.66
C GLU A 402 -4.18 13.54 -14.14
N LEU A 403 -5.40 13.77 -13.59
CA LEU A 403 -5.66 13.61 -12.15
C LEU A 403 -5.35 12.20 -11.66
N PHE A 404 -5.36 11.21 -12.55
CA PHE A 404 -5.14 9.81 -12.22
C PHE A 404 -3.76 9.31 -12.68
N PHE A 405 -3.27 9.76 -13.84
CA PHE A 405 -2.07 9.21 -14.50
C PHE A 405 -0.96 10.21 -14.80
N GLY A 406 -1.13 11.50 -14.49
CA GLY A 406 -0.11 12.52 -14.77
C GLY A 406 1.24 12.24 -14.09
N SER A 407 2.33 12.86 -14.55
CA SER A 407 3.58 12.89 -13.78
C SER A 407 3.39 13.73 -12.52
N GLN A 408 4.07 13.43 -11.39
CA GLN A 408 4.02 14.27 -10.19
C GLN A 408 4.24 15.74 -10.57
N ILE A 409 3.18 16.54 -10.52
CA ILE A 409 3.28 17.95 -10.82
C ILE A 409 3.91 18.59 -9.59
N THR A 410 5.20 18.93 -9.68
CA THR A 410 5.88 19.81 -8.73
C THR A 410 5.39 21.24 -8.92
N THR A 411 4.10 21.49 -8.77
CA THR A 411 3.59 22.86 -8.59
C THR A 411 3.92 23.29 -7.16
N ALA A 412 3.97 24.59 -6.91
CA ALA A 412 4.22 25.18 -5.58
C ALA A 412 3.21 24.72 -4.49
N ARG A 413 2.18 23.94 -4.85
CA ARG A 413 1.19 23.31 -3.97
C ARG A 413 1.25 21.76 -3.93
N GLY A 414 2.25 21.13 -4.56
CA GLY A 414 2.64 19.73 -4.34
C GLY A 414 1.58 18.66 -4.65
N GLY A 415 0.94 18.67 -5.83
CA GLY A 415 -0.04 17.64 -6.21
C GLY A 415 0.59 16.24 -6.40
N GLY A 416 0.26 15.30 -5.50
CA GLY A 416 0.53 13.86 -5.68
C GLY A 416 -0.62 13.17 -6.44
N LEU A 417 -0.41 11.98 -7.01
CA LEU A 417 -1.42 11.26 -7.79
C LEU A 417 -2.34 10.45 -6.88
N ILE A 418 -3.67 10.47 -7.10
CA ILE A 418 -4.57 9.72 -6.21
C ILE A 418 -4.35 8.22 -6.28
N LEU A 419 -4.07 7.65 -7.45
CA LEU A 419 -3.77 6.22 -7.55
C LEU A 419 -2.48 5.88 -6.79
N PHE A 420 -1.50 6.78 -6.79
CA PHE A 420 -0.28 6.62 -5.98
C PHE A 420 -0.56 6.74 -4.48
N ALA A 421 -1.34 7.74 -4.07
CA ALA A 421 -1.74 7.89 -2.68
C ALA A 421 -2.51 6.63 -2.22
N LEU A 422 -3.47 6.15 -3.02
CA LEU A 422 -4.25 4.96 -2.74
C LEU A 422 -3.40 3.67 -2.69
N GLU A 423 -2.34 3.55 -3.49
CA GLU A 423 -1.33 2.49 -3.37
C GLU A 423 -0.62 2.49 -1.99
N GLY A 424 -0.53 3.65 -1.32
CA GLY A 424 -0.05 3.78 0.05
C GLY A 424 -1.04 3.35 1.14
N ALA A 425 -2.34 3.21 0.84
CA ALA A 425 -3.32 2.79 1.85
C ALA A 425 -3.15 1.31 2.30
N PRO A 426 -2.90 0.35 1.38
CA PRO A 426 -2.48 -1.00 1.72
C PRO A 426 -1.19 -1.07 2.54
N LEU A 427 -0.30 -0.08 2.46
CA LEU A 427 0.95 -0.02 3.23
C LEU A 427 0.68 0.10 4.73
N LEU A 428 -0.31 0.92 5.10
CA LEU A 428 -0.76 1.07 6.48
C LEU A 428 -1.50 -0.16 7.00
N ALA A 429 -2.30 -0.81 6.14
CA ALA A 429 -2.96 -2.08 6.45
C ALA A 429 -1.96 -3.24 6.59
N SER A 430 -1.04 -3.32 5.62
CA SER A 430 0.32 -3.89 5.59
C SER A 430 0.91 -4.01 6.96
N LEU A 431 1.30 -2.85 7.48
CA LEU A 431 2.06 -2.73 8.71
C LEU A 431 1.18 -2.81 9.97
N TYR A 432 -0.13 -2.49 9.93
CA TYR A 432 -1.01 -2.37 11.12
C TYR A 432 -2.54 -2.55 10.86
N PRO A 433 -3.06 -3.79 10.78
CA PRO A 433 -4.47 -4.04 10.45
C PRO A 433 -5.48 -3.74 11.59
N HIS A 434 -5.03 -3.62 12.84
CA HIS A 434 -5.93 -3.29 13.97
C HIS A 434 -6.26 -1.79 14.09
N ARG A 435 -5.59 -0.93 13.29
CA ARG A 435 -5.89 0.51 13.20
C ARG A 435 -6.63 0.88 11.92
N THR A 436 -6.71 0.00 10.92
CA THR A 436 -7.48 0.24 9.69
C THR A 436 -8.98 0.08 9.87
N SER A 437 -9.45 -0.35 11.05
CA SER A 437 -10.84 -0.16 11.45
C SER A 437 -11.24 1.33 11.46
N PHE A 438 -10.31 2.28 11.46
CA PHE A 438 -10.63 3.71 11.31
C PHE A 438 -11.28 4.05 9.95
N LEU A 439 -11.02 3.26 8.90
CA LEU A 439 -11.64 3.44 7.58
C LEU A 439 -13.06 2.85 7.49
N ALA A 440 -13.40 1.90 8.36
CA ALA A 440 -14.68 1.20 8.35
C ALA A 440 -15.55 1.43 9.61
N THR A 441 -15.01 2.01 10.69
CA THR A 441 -15.73 2.21 11.95
C THR A 441 -15.56 3.63 12.50
N SER A 442 -16.70 4.33 12.48
CA SER A 442 -17.16 5.40 13.38
C SER A 442 -16.39 6.72 13.52
N ARG A 443 -15.25 6.97 12.86
CA ARG A 443 -14.59 8.30 12.88
C ARG A 443 -14.32 8.97 11.54
N PHE A 444 -14.64 8.33 10.41
CA PHE A 444 -14.82 9.04 9.14
C PHE A 444 -16.09 9.92 9.05
N PRO A 445 -17.18 9.66 9.82
CA PRO A 445 -18.35 10.53 9.78
C PRO A 445 -18.05 11.96 10.22
N SER A 446 -17.05 12.24 11.07
CA SER A 446 -16.85 13.61 11.59
C SER A 446 -16.30 14.60 10.56
N LEU A 447 -15.66 14.12 9.48
CA LEU A 447 -15.34 14.96 8.31
C LEU A 447 -16.54 15.06 7.36
N CYS A 448 -17.39 14.03 7.30
CA CYS A 448 -18.64 14.03 6.52
C CYS A 448 -19.81 14.78 7.20
N SER A 449 -19.80 14.98 8.53
CA SER A 449 -20.84 15.73 9.26
C SER A 449 -20.74 17.24 9.05
N LEU A 450 -19.64 17.71 8.44
CA LEU A 450 -19.45 19.10 8.04
C LEU A 450 -19.87 19.35 6.58
N ALA A 451 -20.32 18.32 5.85
CA ALA A 451 -20.66 18.37 4.43
C ALA A 451 -22.04 17.74 4.10
N ILE A 452 -22.97 17.73 5.08
CA ILE A 452 -24.41 17.52 4.88
C ILE A 452 -25.13 18.80 5.25
#